data_AF-A0A3D4S3S1-F1
#
_entry.id   AF-A0A3D4S3S1-F1
#
_cell.length_a   1.000
_cell.length_b   1.000
_cell.length_c   1.000
_cell.angle_alpha   90.00
_cell.angle_beta   90.00
_cell.angle_gamma   90.00
#
_symmetry.space_group_name_H-M   'P 1'
#
loop_
_entity.id
_entity.type
_entity.pdbx_description
1 polymer ?
#
loop_
_entity_poly.entity_id
_entity_poly.type
_entity_poly.pdbx_seq_one_letter_code
_entity_poly.pdbx_strand_id
1 'polypeptide(L)'
;MGYLLMLIGCSGLVVQFFFNKKLVAILLMAIGFGSYITIYSHETNVTIGILLLILAAVLVVIELIVPDFGLIGITGGLSLVAAFLFGQQDLVPPLIHFIVAVIVSVAIGFWLIKNGHPLQLSHHFVLDTALDKSRGFQSIKSIDNVIGLTGVTKTILRPTGKVYFEALNQTIDCLSDGPVIKAGVPVVVSRISSGTIIVTVLEEE
;
A
#
# COMPACT_ATOMS: atom_id res chain seq x y z
N MET A 1 -11.26 26.72 22.25
CA MET A 1 -9.86 26.30 22.33
C MET A 1 -9.71 24.79 22.14
N GLY A 2 -10.45 23.95 22.89
CA GLY A 2 -10.34 22.49 22.82
C GLY A 2 -10.55 21.88 21.44
N TYR A 3 -11.53 22.38 20.67
CA TYR A 3 -11.74 21.97 19.28
C TYR A 3 -10.51 22.21 18.39
N LEU A 4 -9.75 23.30 18.57
CA LEU A 4 -8.54 23.58 17.78
C LEU A 4 -7.43 22.59 18.08
N LEU A 5 -7.21 22.26 19.37
CA LEU A 5 -6.19 21.31 19.78
C LEU A 5 -6.50 19.90 19.25
N MET A 6 -7.77 19.48 19.32
CA MET A 6 -8.22 18.22 18.76
C MET A 6 -8.05 18.18 17.23
N LEU A 7 -8.38 19.29 16.54
CA LEU A 7 -8.17 19.43 15.10
C LEU A 7 -6.69 19.33 14.71
N ILE A 8 -5.79 19.99 15.44
CA ILE A 8 -4.34 19.90 15.20
C ILE A 8 -3.87 18.46 15.38
N GLY A 9 -4.34 17.77 16.44
CA GLY A 9 -4.06 16.37 16.69
C GLY A 9 -4.50 15.45 15.55
N CYS A 10 -5.79 15.48 15.21
CA CYS A 10 -6.38 14.65 14.16
C CYS A 10 -5.85 14.98 12.77
N SER A 11 -5.55 16.24 12.46
CA SER A 11 -4.99 16.62 11.15
C SER A 11 -3.55 16.16 11.01
N GLY A 12 -2.73 16.27 12.07
CA GLY A 12 -1.38 15.68 12.12
C GLY A 12 -1.39 14.19 11.81
N LEU A 13 -2.34 13.45 12.37
CA LEU A 13 -2.52 12.01 12.12
C LEU A 13 -2.82 11.70 10.64
N VAL A 14 -3.55 12.55 9.93
CA VAL A 14 -3.82 12.36 8.48
C VAL A 14 -2.63 12.78 7.64
N VAL A 15 -2.04 13.95 7.93
CA VAL A 15 -0.95 14.56 7.15
C VAL A 15 0.29 13.66 7.10
N GLN A 16 0.58 12.87 8.16
CA GLN A 16 1.74 11.97 8.18
C GLN A 16 1.76 10.93 7.05
N PHE A 17 0.59 10.59 6.49
CA PHE A 17 0.49 9.62 5.38
C PHE A 17 0.86 10.23 4.03
N PHE A 18 0.91 11.56 3.90
CA PHE A 18 1.12 12.24 2.62
C PHE A 18 2.50 12.87 2.48
N PHE A 19 3.21 13.14 3.58
CA PHE A 19 4.48 13.88 3.57
C PHE A 19 5.68 13.02 3.99
N ASN A 20 6.80 13.16 3.26
CA ASN A 20 8.07 12.49 3.56
C ASN A 20 8.62 12.83 4.97
N LYS A 21 8.35 14.04 5.48
CA LYS A 21 8.81 14.50 6.80
C LYS A 21 7.85 14.08 7.91
N LYS A 22 7.66 12.77 8.11
CA LYS A 22 6.72 12.19 9.09
C LYS A 22 6.91 12.71 10.52
N LEU A 23 8.15 13.03 10.92
CA LEU A 23 8.47 13.60 12.24
C LEU A 23 7.67 14.87 12.57
N VAL A 24 7.49 15.79 11.61
CA VAL A 24 6.77 17.05 11.87
C VAL A 24 5.30 16.79 12.16
N ALA A 25 4.68 15.88 11.41
CA ALA A 25 3.29 15.49 11.60
C ALA A 25 3.06 14.77 12.94
N ILE A 26 4.01 13.90 13.34
CA ILE A 26 3.98 13.22 14.64
C ILE A 26 4.10 14.23 15.79
N LEU A 27 4.99 15.22 15.67
CA LEU A 27 5.14 16.27 16.69
C LEU A 27 3.87 17.12 16.82
N LEU A 28 3.27 17.54 15.70
CA LEU A 28 2.01 18.28 15.71
C LEU A 28 0.87 17.47 16.34
N MET A 29 0.80 16.18 16.01
CA MET A 29 -0.17 15.26 16.60
C MET A 29 0.02 15.16 18.13
N ALA A 30 1.26 14.91 18.58
CA ALA A 30 1.59 14.77 19.99
C ALA A 30 1.33 16.05 20.79
N ILE A 31 1.66 17.22 20.23
CA ILE A 31 1.38 18.52 20.84
C ILE A 31 -0.14 18.75 20.91
N GLY A 32 -0.87 18.52 19.83
CA GLY A 32 -2.32 18.72 19.80
C GLY A 32 -3.05 17.88 20.85
N PHE A 33 -2.83 16.56 20.84
CA PHE A 33 -3.48 15.64 21.78
C PHE A 33 -2.96 15.77 23.21
N GLY A 34 -1.64 15.96 23.39
CA GLY A 34 -1.04 16.14 24.72
C GLY A 34 -1.49 17.43 25.39
N SER A 35 -1.52 18.54 24.65
CA SER A 35 -2.06 19.81 25.15
C SER A 35 -3.57 19.71 25.42
N TYR A 36 -4.33 18.97 24.59
CA TYR A 36 -5.74 18.75 24.86
C TYR A 36 -5.96 18.02 26.20
N ILE A 37 -5.25 16.91 26.43
CA ILE A 37 -5.38 16.12 27.67
C ILE A 37 -4.95 16.93 28.89
N THR A 38 -3.81 17.63 28.83
CA THR A 38 -3.31 18.43 29.96
C THR A 38 -4.19 19.61 30.33
N ILE A 39 -4.85 20.27 29.36
CA ILE A 39 -5.70 21.44 29.62
C ILE A 39 -7.11 21.05 30.07
N TYR A 40 -7.66 19.97 29.51
CA TYR A 40 -9.07 19.62 29.68
C TYR A 40 -9.31 18.45 30.65
N SER A 41 -8.27 17.71 31.03
CA SER A 41 -8.42 16.64 32.04
C SER A 41 -8.24 17.18 33.44
N HIS A 42 -8.93 16.59 34.40
CA HIS A 42 -8.69 16.86 35.82
C HIS A 42 -7.28 16.41 36.21
N GLU A 43 -6.61 17.20 37.06
CA GLU A 43 -5.20 17.03 37.44
C GLU A 43 -4.81 15.58 37.80
N THR A 44 -5.69 14.86 38.50
CA THR A 44 -5.43 13.47 38.91
C THR A 44 -5.39 12.47 37.75
N ASN A 45 -6.08 12.77 36.64
CA ASN A 45 -6.31 11.84 35.55
C ASN A 45 -5.44 12.15 34.31
N VAL A 46 -4.72 13.28 34.31
CA VAL A 46 -3.82 13.68 33.22
C VAL A 46 -2.79 12.58 32.93
N THR A 47 -2.17 12.01 33.97
CA THR A 47 -1.16 10.95 33.83
C THR A 47 -1.73 9.72 33.14
N ILE A 48 -2.93 9.29 33.52
CA ILE A 48 -3.60 8.12 32.92
C ILE A 48 -3.95 8.41 31.46
N GLY A 49 -4.46 9.61 31.16
CA GLY A 49 -4.76 10.02 29.79
C GLY A 49 -3.52 10.04 28.90
N ILE A 50 -2.38 10.55 29.39
CA ILE A 50 -1.11 10.53 28.65
C ILE A 50 -0.62 9.09 28.43
N LEU A 51 -0.71 8.22 29.44
CA LEU A 51 -0.34 6.81 29.31
C LEU A 51 -1.19 6.09 28.25
N LEU A 52 -2.50 6.33 28.25
CA LEU A 52 -3.43 5.78 27.25
C LEU A 52 -3.15 6.34 25.84
N LEU A 53 -2.73 7.60 25.73
CA LEU A 53 -2.32 8.20 24.45
C LEU A 53 -1.03 7.56 23.92
N ILE A 54 -0.04 7.34 24.79
CA ILE A 54 1.20 6.64 24.42
C ILE A 54 0.90 5.20 24.00
N LEU A 55 0.06 4.50 24.77
CA LEU A 55 -0.38 3.15 24.44
C LEU A 55 -1.07 3.10 23.08
N ALA A 56 -2.00 4.02 22.83
CA ALA A 56 -2.68 4.14 21.55
C ALA A 56 -1.70 4.39 20.39
N ALA A 57 -0.72 5.29 20.57
CA ALA A 57 0.29 5.56 19.56
C ALA A 57 1.16 4.32 19.26
N VAL A 58 1.58 3.58 20.29
CA VAL A 58 2.37 2.35 20.12
C VAL A 58 1.55 1.27 19.40
N LEU A 59 0.29 1.05 19.78
CA LEU A 59 -0.59 0.07 19.12
C LEU A 59 -0.84 0.42 17.66
N VAL A 60 -1.07 1.70 17.34
CA VAL A 60 -1.20 2.16 15.95
C VAL A 60 0.10 1.95 15.17
N VAL A 61 1.27 2.20 15.77
CA VAL A 61 2.56 1.94 15.10
C VAL A 61 2.75 0.44 14.82
N ILE A 62 2.41 -0.43 15.78
CA ILE A 62 2.47 -1.89 15.59
C ILE A 62 1.57 -2.33 14.44
N GLU A 63 0.32 -1.86 14.43
CA GLU A 63 -0.65 -2.10 13.36
C GLU A 63 -0.14 -1.63 11.99
N LEU A 64 0.58 -0.51 11.91
CA LEU A 64 1.14 -0.02 10.63
C LEU A 64 2.30 -0.86 10.08
N ILE A 65 3.00 -1.63 10.95
CA ILE A 65 4.09 -2.52 10.53
C ILE A 65 3.52 -3.85 10.04
N VAL A 66 2.53 -4.39 10.76
CA VAL A 66 1.83 -5.63 10.42
C VAL A 66 0.34 -5.30 10.33
N PRO A 67 -0.13 -4.78 9.18
CA PRO A 67 -1.52 -4.39 9.02
C PRO A 67 -2.40 -5.65 8.97
N ASP A 68 -2.89 -6.09 10.13
CA ASP A 68 -3.82 -7.21 10.27
C ASP A 68 -5.29 -6.74 10.34
N PHE A 69 -5.51 -5.43 10.50
CA PHE A 69 -6.79 -4.75 10.69
C PHE A 69 -7.70 -5.47 11.72
N GLY A 70 -7.08 -6.04 12.74
CA GLY A 70 -7.69 -6.90 13.72
C GLY A 70 -7.70 -6.27 15.10
N LEU A 71 -7.40 -7.09 16.12
CA LEU A 71 -7.59 -6.71 17.52
C LEU A 71 -6.68 -5.55 17.93
N ILE A 72 -5.46 -5.46 17.38
CA ILE A 72 -4.48 -4.43 17.73
C ILE A 72 -4.97 -3.05 17.26
N GLY A 73 -5.40 -2.92 16.01
CA GLY A 73 -5.98 -1.69 15.49
C GLY A 73 -7.22 -1.22 16.26
N ILE A 74 -8.16 -2.14 16.56
CA ILE A 74 -9.38 -1.82 17.31
C ILE A 74 -9.03 -1.36 18.74
N THR A 75 -8.15 -2.07 19.42
CA THR A 75 -7.71 -1.71 20.78
C THR A 75 -6.93 -0.40 20.80
N GLY A 76 -6.10 -0.13 19.78
CA GLY A 76 -5.42 1.15 19.61
C GLY A 76 -6.40 2.31 19.46
N GLY A 77 -7.42 2.16 18.60
CA GLY A 77 -8.48 3.16 18.43
C GLY A 77 -9.30 3.39 19.69
N LEU A 78 -9.69 2.33 20.40
CA LEU A 78 -10.40 2.43 21.67
C LEU A 78 -9.56 3.10 22.75
N SER A 79 -8.26 2.78 22.84
CA SER A 79 -7.34 3.42 23.78
C SER A 79 -7.20 4.92 23.49
N LEU A 80 -7.19 5.32 22.20
CA LEU A 80 -7.13 6.72 21.81
C LEU A 80 -8.37 7.48 22.29
N VAL A 81 -9.57 6.92 22.07
CA VAL A 81 -10.82 7.53 22.54
C VAL A 81 -10.86 7.56 24.07
N ALA A 82 -10.46 6.48 24.74
CA ALA A 82 -10.40 6.40 26.19
C ALA A 82 -9.45 7.46 26.78
N ALA A 83 -8.30 7.73 26.14
CA ALA A 83 -7.36 8.74 26.58
C ALA A 83 -8.00 10.13 26.73
N PHE A 84 -8.95 10.48 25.86
CA PHE A 84 -9.63 11.77 25.91
C PHE A 84 -10.81 11.82 26.87
N LEU A 85 -11.46 10.68 27.12
CA LEU A 85 -12.68 10.59 27.94
C LEU A 85 -12.38 10.39 29.43
N PHE A 86 -11.32 9.66 29.78
CA PHE A 86 -11.06 9.21 31.16
C PHE A 86 -10.82 10.35 32.16
N GLY A 87 -10.38 11.51 31.68
CA GLY A 87 -10.04 12.67 32.51
C GLY A 87 -11.14 13.74 32.65
N GLN A 88 -12.29 13.55 32.03
CA GLN A 88 -13.30 14.60 31.84
C GLN A 88 -14.48 14.40 32.78
N GLN A 89 -15.04 15.51 33.28
CA GLN A 89 -16.30 15.47 34.05
C GLN A 89 -17.49 15.20 33.13
N ASP A 90 -17.49 15.86 31.96
CA ASP A 90 -18.49 15.67 30.92
C ASP A 90 -17.87 14.98 29.72
N LEU A 91 -18.49 13.87 29.30
CA LEU A 91 -18.04 13.10 28.13
C LEU A 91 -18.51 13.70 26.80
N VAL A 92 -19.53 14.56 26.84
CA VAL A 92 -20.17 15.13 25.64
C VAL A 92 -19.23 16.11 24.91
N PRO A 93 -18.61 17.12 25.55
CA PRO A 93 -17.75 18.06 24.84
C PRO A 93 -16.55 17.40 24.13
N PRO A 94 -15.79 16.48 24.77
CA PRO A 94 -14.70 15.77 24.10
C PRO A 94 -15.15 14.94 22.91
N LEU A 95 -16.31 14.30 23.01
CA LEU A 95 -16.87 13.51 21.92
C LEU A 95 -17.24 14.40 20.72
N ILE A 96 -17.86 15.56 20.96
CA ILE A 96 -18.17 16.53 19.90
C ILE A 96 -16.89 17.06 19.26
N HIS A 97 -15.89 17.43 20.06
CA HIS A 97 -14.58 17.88 19.54
C HIS A 97 -13.93 16.82 18.65
N PHE A 98 -13.97 15.55 19.09
CA PHE A 98 -13.42 14.43 18.33
C PHE A 98 -14.16 14.22 17.01
N ILE A 99 -15.49 14.21 17.01
CA ILE A 99 -16.30 14.04 15.79
C ILE A 99 -16.02 15.16 14.79
N VAL A 100 -16.04 16.42 15.23
CA VAL A 100 -15.74 17.57 14.37
C VAL A 100 -14.32 17.47 13.81
N ALA A 101 -13.34 17.08 14.64
CA ALA A 101 -11.97 16.93 14.22
C ALA A 101 -11.79 15.83 13.18
N VAL A 102 -12.46 14.68 13.35
CA VAL A 102 -12.45 13.58 12.38
C VAL A 102 -13.04 14.02 11.04
N ILE A 103 -14.19 14.70 11.04
CA ILE A 103 -14.83 15.17 9.80
C ILE A 103 -13.89 16.10 9.02
N VAL A 104 -13.27 17.07 9.71
CA VAL A 104 -12.35 18.02 9.07
C VAL A 104 -11.07 17.30 8.60
N SER A 105 -10.53 16.37 9.38
CA SER A 105 -9.38 15.56 9.00
C SER A 105 -9.62 14.72 7.75
N VAL A 106 -10.80 14.10 7.64
CA VAL A 106 -11.20 13.36 6.43
C VAL A 106 -11.30 14.29 5.22
N ALA A 107 -11.88 15.48 5.39
CA ALA A 107 -11.95 16.48 4.32
C ALA A 107 -10.55 16.94 3.86
N ILE A 108 -9.61 17.15 4.79
CA ILE A 108 -8.20 17.46 4.49
C ILE A 108 -7.54 16.31 3.73
N GLY A 109 -7.74 15.08 4.17
CA GLY A 109 -7.22 13.89 3.49
C GLY A 109 -7.73 13.77 2.05
N PHE A 110 -9.04 13.94 1.85
CA PHE A 110 -9.64 13.94 0.52
C PHE A 110 -9.08 15.06 -0.37
N TRP A 111 -8.91 16.26 0.19
CA TRP A 111 -8.32 17.39 -0.52
C TRP A 111 -6.86 17.13 -0.92
N LEU A 112 -6.06 16.51 -0.06
CA LEU A 112 -4.66 16.13 -0.36
C LEU A 112 -4.58 15.09 -1.48
N ILE A 113 -5.44 14.07 -1.47
CA ILE A 113 -5.52 13.07 -2.53
C ILE A 113 -5.87 13.74 -3.87
N LYS A 114 -6.89 14.62 -3.87
CA LYS A 114 -7.31 15.35 -5.07
C LYS A 114 -6.21 16.25 -5.64
N ASN A 115 -5.35 16.80 -4.79
CA ASN A 115 -4.21 17.63 -5.20
C ASN A 115 -2.99 16.82 -5.66
N GLY A 116 -3.10 15.50 -5.76
CA GLY A 116 -2.03 14.65 -6.30
C GLY A 116 -0.93 14.31 -5.29
N HIS A 117 -1.18 14.43 -3.98
CA HIS A 117 -0.28 13.86 -2.98
C HIS A 117 -0.56 12.35 -2.84
N PRO A 118 0.35 11.47 -3.28
CA PRO A 118 0.14 10.03 -3.14
C PRO A 118 0.23 9.63 -1.66
N LEU A 119 -0.60 8.65 -1.27
CA LEU A 119 -0.50 8.00 0.03
C LEU A 119 0.84 7.27 0.13
N GLN A 120 1.70 7.72 1.04
CA GLN A 120 2.99 7.13 1.34
C GLN A 120 2.88 6.03 2.40
N LEU A 121 1.97 5.09 2.14
CA LEU A 121 1.88 3.85 2.89
C LEU A 121 3.08 2.99 2.51
N SER A 122 3.71 2.37 3.51
CA SER A 122 4.81 1.44 3.28
C SER A 122 4.38 0.36 2.28
N HIS A 123 5.32 -0.05 1.41
CA HIS A 123 5.10 -0.98 0.30
C HIS A 123 4.58 -2.39 0.68
N HIS A 124 4.32 -2.63 1.97
CA HIS A 124 3.69 -3.84 2.51
C HIS A 124 2.16 -3.87 2.33
N PHE A 125 1.55 -2.76 1.88
CA PHE A 125 0.11 -2.68 1.55
C PHE A 125 -0.27 -3.37 0.23
N VAL A 126 0.69 -3.97 -0.47
CA VAL A 126 0.41 -4.82 -1.62
C VAL A 126 0.84 -6.21 -1.25
N LEU A 127 -0.13 -7.07 -0.97
CA LEU A 127 0.06 -8.48 -1.22
C LEU A 127 0.23 -8.59 -2.74
N ASP A 128 1.47 -8.77 -3.19
CA ASP A 128 1.89 -9.00 -4.58
C ASP A 128 1.31 -10.32 -5.16
N THR A 129 0.22 -10.87 -4.63
CA THR A 129 -0.34 -12.17 -5.07
C THR A 129 -1.37 -12.07 -6.18
N ALA A 130 -1.55 -10.92 -6.82
CA ALA A 130 -2.45 -10.81 -7.98
C ALA A 130 -1.76 -10.35 -9.29
N LEU A 131 -0.45 -10.10 -9.30
CA LEU A 131 0.28 -9.66 -10.51
C LEU A 131 1.60 -10.41 -10.76
N ASP A 132 1.85 -11.55 -10.10
CA ASP A 132 3.05 -12.35 -10.32
C ASP A 132 3.00 -13.23 -11.61
N LYS A 133 1.92 -13.13 -12.40
CA LYS A 133 1.93 -13.64 -13.80
C LYS A 133 2.61 -12.69 -14.78
N SER A 134 2.95 -11.46 -14.36
CA SER A 134 3.58 -10.45 -15.24
C SER A 134 5.10 -10.29 -15.03
N ARG A 135 5.68 -10.90 -13.98
CA ARG A 135 7.12 -10.78 -13.68
C ARG A 135 8.05 -11.54 -14.63
N GLY A 136 7.52 -12.36 -15.53
CA GLY A 136 8.30 -12.94 -16.63
C GLY A 136 8.60 -11.96 -17.78
N PHE A 137 7.95 -10.79 -17.82
CA PHE A 137 7.92 -9.93 -19.02
C PHE A 137 8.55 -8.54 -18.84
N GLN A 138 9.26 -8.29 -17.74
CA GLN A 138 9.99 -7.03 -17.53
C GLN A 138 11.52 -7.16 -17.66
N SER A 139 12.01 -8.20 -18.34
CA SER A 139 13.45 -8.31 -18.69
C SER A 139 13.74 -8.09 -20.17
N ILE A 140 12.79 -7.60 -20.97
CA ILE A 140 13.06 -7.22 -22.37
C ILE A 140 12.92 -5.71 -22.47
N LYS A 141 14.05 -5.03 -22.29
CA LYS A 141 14.22 -3.57 -22.32
C LYS A 141 14.03 -2.95 -23.72
N SER A 142 13.39 -3.66 -24.66
CA SER A 142 13.20 -3.25 -26.06
C SER A 142 12.31 -4.27 -26.78
N ILE A 143 10.99 -4.16 -26.61
CA ILE A 143 9.99 -5.11 -27.16
C ILE A 143 9.80 -4.96 -28.68
N ASP A 144 10.41 -3.97 -29.32
CA ASP A 144 10.18 -3.70 -30.76
C ASP A 144 11.06 -4.53 -31.72
N ASN A 145 12.03 -5.31 -31.23
CA ASN A 145 12.99 -6.06 -32.08
C ASN A 145 13.03 -7.58 -31.82
N VAL A 146 11.96 -8.19 -31.30
CA VAL A 146 11.92 -9.62 -30.96
C VAL A 146 11.30 -10.47 -32.10
N ILE A 147 10.64 -9.82 -33.07
CA ILE A 147 10.01 -10.48 -34.22
C ILE A 147 11.09 -11.12 -35.10
N GLY A 148 10.91 -12.40 -35.47
CA GLY A 148 11.88 -13.14 -36.27
C GLY A 148 12.98 -13.86 -35.47
N LEU A 149 13.03 -13.72 -34.14
CA LEU A 149 13.96 -14.50 -33.33
C LEU A 149 13.59 -15.98 -33.31
N THR A 150 14.59 -16.84 -33.44
CA THR A 150 14.45 -18.30 -33.35
C THR A 150 14.75 -18.80 -31.94
N GLY A 151 14.07 -19.88 -31.54
CA GLY A 151 14.24 -20.51 -30.25
C GLY A 151 13.80 -21.96 -30.26
N VAL A 152 14.00 -22.68 -29.15
CA VAL A 152 13.62 -24.08 -29.00
C VAL A 152 12.64 -24.23 -27.84
N THR A 153 11.53 -24.93 -28.07
CA THR A 153 10.54 -25.19 -27.03
C THR A 153 11.12 -26.05 -25.91
N LYS A 154 10.97 -25.63 -24.66
CA LYS A 154 11.35 -26.42 -23.47
C LYS A 154 10.18 -27.22 -22.92
N THR A 155 8.97 -26.70 -23.04
CA THR A 155 7.74 -27.39 -22.68
C THR A 155 6.81 -27.48 -23.89
N ILE A 156 5.83 -28.36 -23.84
CA ILE A 156 4.75 -28.39 -24.83
C ILE A 156 3.98 -27.05 -24.79
N LEU A 157 3.66 -26.49 -25.96
CA LEU A 157 2.86 -25.26 -26.10
C LEU A 157 1.40 -25.65 -26.37
N ARG A 158 0.50 -25.40 -25.40
CA ARG A 158 -0.96 -25.65 -25.50
C ARG A 158 -1.81 -24.65 -24.69
N PRO A 159 -2.19 -23.49 -25.25
CA PRO A 159 -1.43 -22.73 -26.23
C PRO A 159 -0.17 -22.09 -25.59
N THR A 160 -0.10 -22.02 -24.25
CA THR A 160 1.05 -21.47 -23.50
C THR A 160 2.11 -22.52 -23.23
N GLY A 161 3.37 -22.09 -23.15
CA GLY A 161 4.53 -22.93 -22.87
C GLY A 161 5.81 -22.09 -22.85
N LYS A 162 6.94 -22.73 -22.57
CA LYS A 162 8.24 -22.08 -22.41
C LYS A 162 9.12 -22.32 -23.63
N VAL A 163 9.71 -21.25 -24.15
CA VAL A 163 10.65 -21.28 -25.27
C VAL A 163 11.96 -20.67 -24.82
N TYR A 164 13.06 -21.33 -25.16
CA TYR A 164 14.41 -20.83 -24.95
C TYR A 164 14.88 -20.11 -26.20
N PHE A 165 15.22 -18.83 -26.07
CA PHE A 165 15.77 -18.02 -27.17
C PHE A 165 17.28 -17.89 -26.99
N GLU A 166 18.05 -18.42 -27.95
CA GLU A 166 19.51 -18.38 -27.90
C GLU A 166 20.04 -16.94 -27.93
N ALA A 167 19.48 -16.10 -28.80
CA ALA A 167 19.87 -14.69 -28.94
C ALA A 167 19.69 -13.86 -27.66
N LEU A 168 18.76 -14.27 -26.79
CA LEU A 168 18.47 -13.58 -25.53
C LEU A 168 19.01 -14.33 -24.31
N ASN A 169 19.58 -15.53 -24.50
CA ASN A 169 20.06 -16.45 -23.46
C ASN A 169 19.06 -16.62 -22.28
N GLN A 170 17.75 -16.64 -22.58
CA GLN A 170 16.69 -16.70 -21.57
C GLN A 170 15.49 -17.56 -22.04
N THR A 171 14.76 -18.10 -21.07
CA THR A 171 13.51 -18.84 -21.31
C THR A 171 12.33 -17.92 -21.08
N ILE A 172 11.46 -17.76 -22.08
CA ILE A 172 10.30 -16.86 -22.03
C ILE A 172 9.02 -17.66 -22.25
N ASP A 173 7.94 -17.26 -21.56
CA ASP A 173 6.61 -17.80 -21.79
C ASP A 173 6.05 -17.28 -23.13
N CYS A 174 5.70 -18.21 -24.00
CA CYS A 174 5.21 -17.92 -25.35
C CYS A 174 3.86 -18.62 -25.59
N LEU A 175 3.11 -18.11 -26.56
CA LEU A 175 1.89 -18.71 -27.08
C LEU A 175 2.14 -19.32 -28.46
N SER A 176 1.63 -20.52 -28.73
CA SER A 176 1.64 -21.10 -30.08
C SER A 176 0.57 -20.45 -30.97
N ASP A 177 0.94 -20.10 -32.20
CA ASP A 177 -0.01 -19.62 -33.21
C ASP A 177 -0.67 -20.80 -33.94
N GLY A 178 -1.80 -21.29 -33.39
CA GLY A 178 -2.57 -22.38 -33.98
C GLY A 178 -2.31 -23.74 -33.32
N PRO A 179 -1.54 -24.67 -33.94
CA PRO A 179 -1.44 -26.05 -33.48
C PRO A 179 -0.57 -26.20 -32.23
N VAL A 180 -0.74 -27.34 -31.57
CA VAL A 180 0.12 -27.76 -30.47
C VAL A 180 1.55 -27.95 -30.95
N ILE A 181 2.51 -27.30 -30.29
CA ILE A 181 3.94 -27.50 -30.55
C ILE A 181 4.53 -28.37 -29.43
N LYS A 182 5.19 -29.47 -29.79
CA LYS A 182 5.86 -30.38 -28.83
C LYS A 182 7.09 -29.69 -28.21
N ALA A 183 7.58 -30.25 -27.09
CA ALA A 183 8.87 -29.83 -26.53
C ALA A 183 10.03 -30.27 -27.44
N GLY A 184 11.08 -29.46 -27.53
CA GLY A 184 12.27 -29.70 -28.35
C GLY A 184 12.15 -29.29 -29.82
N VAL A 185 11.11 -28.52 -30.19
CA VAL A 185 10.86 -28.10 -31.57
C VAL A 185 11.41 -26.69 -31.78
N PRO A 186 12.12 -26.41 -32.90
CA PRO A 186 12.54 -25.06 -33.26
C PRO A 186 11.32 -24.21 -33.66
N VAL A 187 11.26 -22.99 -33.15
CA VAL A 187 10.16 -22.05 -33.35
C VAL A 187 10.70 -20.65 -33.63
N VAL A 188 9.91 -19.84 -34.31
CA VAL A 188 10.21 -18.43 -34.61
C VAL A 188 9.10 -17.53 -34.09
N VAL A 189 9.47 -16.33 -33.62
CA VAL A 189 8.50 -15.31 -33.18
C VAL A 189 7.76 -14.75 -34.39
N SER A 190 6.45 -15.01 -34.47
CA SER A 190 5.59 -14.52 -35.55
C SER A 190 5.06 -13.11 -35.28
N ARG A 191 4.57 -12.85 -34.06
CA ARG A 191 4.04 -11.54 -33.64
C ARG A 191 4.03 -11.38 -32.12
N ILE A 192 3.77 -10.15 -31.68
CA ILE A 192 3.58 -9.80 -30.27
C ILE A 192 2.14 -9.31 -30.09
N SER A 193 1.41 -9.87 -29.12
CA SER A 193 0.04 -9.45 -28.80
C SER A 193 -0.07 -9.11 -27.32
N SER A 194 -0.38 -7.85 -27.00
CA SER A 194 -0.56 -7.36 -25.62
C SER A 194 0.56 -7.77 -24.66
N GLY A 195 1.82 -7.69 -25.10
CA GLY A 195 2.97 -8.07 -24.27
C GLY A 195 3.16 -9.58 -24.10
N THR A 196 2.57 -10.42 -24.96
CA THR A 196 2.85 -11.86 -25.03
C THR A 196 3.46 -12.20 -26.39
N ILE A 197 4.55 -12.98 -26.39
CA ILE A 197 5.23 -13.45 -27.61
C ILE A 197 4.46 -14.63 -28.19
N ILE A 198 4.12 -14.54 -29.48
CA ILE A 198 3.46 -15.60 -30.24
C ILE A 198 4.50 -16.25 -31.17
N VAL A 199 4.57 -17.58 -31.16
CA VAL A 199 5.56 -18.37 -31.91
C VAL A 199 4.90 -19.40 -32.84
N THR A 200 5.55 -19.67 -33.96
CA THR A 200 5.17 -20.69 -34.94
C THR A 200 6.35 -21.64 -35.16
N VAL A 201 6.07 -22.88 -35.60
CA VAL A 201 7.12 -23.85 -35.95
C VAL A 201 7.98 -23.29 -37.07
N LEU A 202 9.30 -23.40 -36.94
CA LEU A 202 10.24 -23.09 -38.02
C LEU A 202 10.18 -24.23 -39.04
N GLU A 203 9.61 -23.99 -40.22
CA GLU A 203 9.70 -24.91 -41.34
C GLU A 203 11.07 -24.72 -42.01
N GLU A 204 11.90 -25.77 -42.01
CA GLU A 204 13.13 -25.81 -42.81
C GLU A 204 12.73 -26.13 -44.27
N GLU A 205 13.06 -25.22 -45.20
CA GLU A 205 13.06 -25.52 -46.66
C GLU A 205 14.23 -26.44 -47.04
#